data_AF-A0A4Q7G8K8-F1
#
_entry.id   AF-A0A4Q7G8K8-F1
#
_cell.length_a   1.000
_cell.length_b   1.000
_cell.length_c   1.000
_cell.angle_alpha   90.00
_cell.angle_beta   90.00
_cell.angle_gamma   90.00
#
_symmetry.space_group_name_H-M   'P 1'
#
loop_
_entity.id
_entity.type
_entity.pdbx_description
1 polymer ?
#
loop_
_entity_poly.entity_id
_entity_poly.type
_entity_poly.pdbx_seq_one_letter_code
_entity_poly.pdbx_strand_id
1 'polypeptide(L)'
;MTDVNANATDSSVGSRLLLSLFIVVLLSFGAYATFVSAPATRANAKIQLDREIAAENLAFCEKFGIRADTSDFGVCSQQLAIVRLKQADRDRAAAAGLPWL
;
A
#
# COMPACT_ATOMS: atom_id res chain seq x y z
N MET A 1 -17.80 -56.29 21.29
CA MET A 1 -18.36 -54.93 21.44
C MET A 1 -17.27 -53.96 21.00
N THR A 2 -17.27 -53.62 19.71
CA THR A 2 -16.19 -52.91 19.02
C THR A 2 -16.81 -51.75 18.25
N ASP A 3 -17.09 -50.64 18.95
CA ASP A 3 -17.69 -49.44 18.34
C ASP A 3 -17.07 -48.12 18.83
N VAL A 4 -15.93 -48.18 19.54
CA VAL A 4 -15.26 -46.95 20.03
C VAL A 4 -14.34 -46.35 18.97
N ASN A 5 -13.89 -47.13 17.97
CA ASN A 5 -12.84 -46.71 17.04
C ASN A 5 -13.35 -45.99 15.78
N ALA A 6 -14.62 -46.16 15.40
CA ALA A 6 -15.20 -45.54 14.21
C ALA A 6 -15.51 -44.03 14.40
N ASN A 7 -15.94 -43.62 15.60
CA ASN A 7 -16.31 -42.24 15.90
C ASN A 7 -15.08 -41.30 16.07
N ALA A 8 -13.97 -41.83 16.56
CA ALA A 8 -12.73 -41.07 16.75
C ALA A 8 -12.00 -40.76 15.43
N THR A 9 -12.10 -41.66 14.45
CA THR A 9 -11.50 -41.46 13.13
C THR A 9 -12.31 -40.45 12.30
N ASP A 10 -13.64 -40.54 12.32
CA ASP A 10 -14.54 -39.67 11.56
C ASP A 10 -14.47 -38.20 12.00
N SER A 11 -14.42 -37.96 13.32
CA SER A 11 -14.23 -36.62 13.89
C SER A 11 -12.87 -35.99 13.58
N SER A 12 -11.80 -36.81 13.53
CA SER A 12 -10.47 -36.34 13.15
C SER A 12 -10.35 -35.98 11.66
N VAL A 13 -11.02 -36.74 10.80
CA VAL A 13 -11.07 -36.51 9.36
C VAL A 13 -11.89 -35.26 9.07
N GLY A 14 -13.08 -35.13 9.68
CA GLY A 14 -13.92 -33.94 9.55
C GLY A 14 -13.21 -32.67 10.03
N SER A 15 -12.51 -32.72 11.16
CA SER A 15 -11.73 -31.58 11.69
C SER A 15 -10.60 -31.16 10.74
N ARG A 16 -9.85 -32.12 10.18
CA ARG A 16 -8.80 -31.85 9.18
C ARG A 16 -9.38 -31.26 7.89
N LEU A 17 -10.54 -31.76 7.45
CA LEU A 17 -11.24 -31.26 6.27
C LEU A 17 -11.71 -29.82 6.46
N LEU A 18 -12.31 -29.51 7.60
CA LEU A 18 -12.74 -28.15 7.95
C LEU A 18 -11.55 -27.19 8.05
N LEU A 19 -10.45 -27.61 8.67
CA LEU A 19 -9.23 -26.81 8.73
C LEU A 19 -8.66 -26.55 7.33
N SER A 20 -8.64 -27.57 6.47
CA SER A 20 -8.16 -27.43 5.10
C SER A 20 -9.02 -26.46 4.28
N LEU A 21 -10.35 -26.56 4.39
CA LEU A 21 -11.29 -25.65 3.74
C LEU A 21 -11.12 -24.22 4.24
N PHE A 22 -10.94 -24.05 5.55
CA PHE A 22 -10.70 -22.74 6.15
C PHE A 22 -9.41 -22.10 5.62
N ILE A 23 -8.32 -22.87 5.51
CA ILE A 23 -7.07 -22.40 4.92
C ILE A 23 -7.27 -22.01 3.45
N VAL A 24 -7.97 -22.84 2.65
CA VAL A 24 -8.26 -22.53 1.25
C VAL A 24 -9.06 -21.23 1.11
N VAL A 25 -10.07 -21.02 1.95
CA VAL A 25 -10.86 -19.78 1.95
C VAL A 25 -9.99 -18.58 2.30
N LEU A 26 -9.15 -18.67 3.34
CA LEU A 26 -8.24 -17.58 3.71
C LEU A 26 -7.23 -17.26 2.60
N LEU A 27 -6.64 -18.28 1.98
CA LEU A 27 -5.70 -18.09 0.87
C LEU A 27 -6.38 -17.49 -0.35
N SER A 28 -7.59 -17.95 -0.68
CA SER A 28 -8.36 -17.43 -1.82
C SER A 28 -8.78 -15.99 -1.59
N PHE A 29 -9.23 -15.66 -0.38
CA PHE A 29 -9.60 -14.30 0.00
C PHE A 29 -8.38 -13.36 0.02
N GLY A 30 -7.27 -13.82 0.60
CA GLY A 30 -6.01 -13.09 0.59
C GLY A 30 -5.50 -12.83 -0.83
N ALA A 31 -5.53 -13.84 -1.71
CA ALA A 31 -5.18 -13.70 -3.11
C ALA A 31 -6.12 -12.73 -3.84
N TYR A 32 -7.43 -12.81 -3.61
CA TYR A 32 -8.38 -11.86 -4.20
C TYR A 32 -8.08 -10.41 -3.77
N ALA A 33 -7.79 -10.18 -2.49
CA ALA A 33 -7.42 -8.86 -2.00
C ALA A 33 -6.11 -8.36 -2.62
N THR A 34 -5.07 -9.19 -2.71
CA THR A 34 -3.78 -8.77 -3.27
C THR A 34 -3.80 -8.58 -4.78
N PHE A 35 -4.54 -9.39 -5.52
CA PHE A 35 -4.55 -9.35 -6.98
C PHE A 35 -5.63 -8.45 -7.58
N VAL A 36 -6.77 -8.27 -6.89
CA VAL A 36 -7.91 -7.51 -7.43
C VAL A 36 -8.05 -6.14 -6.76
N SER A 37 -8.01 -6.06 -5.43
CA SER A 37 -8.21 -4.77 -4.74
C SER A 37 -6.94 -3.95 -4.59
N ALA A 38 -5.75 -4.57 -4.46
CA ALA A 38 -4.49 -3.85 -4.38
C ALA A 38 -4.16 -3.01 -5.64
N PRO A 39 -4.32 -3.47 -6.88
CA PRO A 39 -4.03 -2.62 -8.04
C PRO A 39 -5.01 -1.45 -8.17
N ALA A 40 -6.31 -1.66 -7.88
CA ALA A 40 -7.31 -0.60 -7.91
C ALA A 40 -7.06 0.46 -6.81
N THR A 41 -6.70 0.04 -5.60
CA THR A 41 -6.37 0.95 -4.50
C THR A 41 -5.06 1.68 -4.74
N ARG A 42 -4.03 1.04 -5.32
CA ARG A 42 -2.77 1.71 -5.71
C ARG A 42 -2.97 2.75 -6.80
N ALA A 43 -3.80 2.46 -7.81
CA ALA A 43 -4.11 3.43 -8.86
C ALA A 43 -4.84 4.65 -8.30
N ASN A 44 -5.85 4.44 -7.45
CA ASN A 44 -6.57 5.53 -6.79
C ASN A 44 -5.67 6.33 -5.84
N ALA A 45 -4.83 5.66 -5.06
CA ALA A 45 -3.86 6.32 -4.19
C ALA A 45 -2.87 7.17 -4.99
N LYS A 46 -2.41 6.69 -6.15
CA LYS A 46 -1.53 7.47 -7.04
C LYS A 46 -2.22 8.72 -7.57
N ILE A 47 -3.47 8.60 -8.02
CA ILE A 47 -4.25 9.76 -8.49
C ILE A 47 -4.45 10.79 -7.38
N GLN A 48 -4.77 10.34 -6.15
CA GLN A 48 -4.93 11.25 -5.02
C GLN A 48 -3.61 11.92 -4.64
N LEU A 49 -2.52 11.16 -4.63
CA LEU A 49 -1.19 11.70 -4.36
C LEU A 49 -0.79 12.75 -5.40
N ASP A 50 -1.01 12.49 -6.70
CA ASP A 50 -0.67 13.44 -7.76
C ASP A 50 -1.51 14.73 -7.64
N ARG A 51 -2.79 14.62 -7.23
CA ARG A 51 -3.65 15.79 -6.95
C ARG A 51 -3.15 16.59 -5.75
N GLU A 52 -2.75 15.91 -4.68
CA GLU A 52 -2.26 16.55 -3.45
C GLU A 52 -0.92 17.25 -3.70
N ILE A 53 -0.01 16.62 -4.44
CA ILE A 53 1.25 17.24 -4.88
C ILE A 53 0.98 18.48 -5.73
N ALA A 54 0.01 18.43 -6.66
CA ALA A 54 -0.34 19.58 -7.47
C ALA A 54 -0.91 20.73 -6.62
N ALA A 55 -1.78 20.43 -5.66
CA ALA A 55 -2.31 21.41 -4.72
C ALA A 55 -1.21 22.02 -3.83
N GLU A 56 -0.27 21.21 -3.34
CA GLU A 56 0.86 21.68 -2.55
C GLU A 56 1.79 22.57 -3.38
N ASN A 57 2.10 22.18 -4.62
CA ASN A 57 2.93 22.99 -5.51
C ASN A 57 2.28 24.35 -5.77
N LEU A 58 0.97 24.39 -6.02
CA LEU A 58 0.22 25.64 -6.17
C LEU A 58 0.33 26.49 -4.90
N ALA A 59 -0.05 25.94 -3.75
CA ALA A 59 -0.04 26.66 -2.48
C ALA A 59 1.35 27.12 -2.05
N PHE A 60 2.40 26.37 -2.37
CA PHE A 60 3.77 26.75 -2.05
C PHE A 60 4.28 27.84 -2.99
N CYS A 61 4.19 27.63 -4.31
CA CYS A 61 4.71 28.59 -5.30
C CYS A 61 3.96 29.93 -5.23
N GLU A 62 2.65 29.91 -4.93
CA GLU A 62 1.85 31.13 -4.75
C GLU A 62 2.32 31.97 -3.56
N LYS A 63 2.82 31.37 -2.47
CA LYS A 63 3.43 32.11 -1.35
C LYS A 63 4.66 32.91 -1.75
N PHE A 64 5.32 32.53 -2.84
CA PHE A 64 6.45 33.26 -3.43
C PHE A 64 6.01 34.17 -4.59
N GLY A 65 4.70 34.36 -4.79
CA GLY A 65 4.14 35.18 -5.87
C GLY A 65 4.18 34.53 -7.25
N ILE A 66 4.52 33.23 -7.34
CA ILE A 66 4.63 32.50 -8.60
C ILE A 66 3.26 31.92 -8.96
N ARG A 67 2.64 32.44 -10.02
CA ARG A 67 1.35 31.96 -10.54
C ARG A 67 1.53 30.71 -11.39
N ALA A 68 0.51 29.84 -11.39
CA ALA A 68 0.53 28.53 -12.05
C ALA A 68 0.69 28.58 -13.59
N ASP A 69 0.36 29.71 -14.20
CA ASP A 69 0.39 29.94 -15.65
C ASP A 69 1.77 30.41 -16.17
N THR A 70 2.77 30.53 -15.30
CA THR A 70 4.10 31.02 -15.67
C THR A 70 5.11 29.90 -15.85
N SER A 71 6.18 30.17 -16.62
CA SER A 71 7.34 29.26 -16.71
C SER A 71 8.01 29.03 -15.35
N ASP A 72 7.95 30.01 -14.47
CA ASP A 72 8.57 29.98 -13.14
C ASP A 72 7.87 28.98 -12.21
N PHE A 73 6.58 28.69 -12.46
CA PHE A 73 5.87 27.62 -11.77
C PHE A 73 6.46 26.24 -12.06
N GLY A 74 6.88 26.01 -13.30
CA GLY A 74 7.59 24.78 -13.69
C GLY A 74 8.89 24.60 -12.92
N VAL A 75 9.66 25.68 -12.76
CA VAL A 75 10.92 25.67 -12.01
C VAL A 75 10.67 25.46 -10.51
N CYS A 76 9.72 26.19 -9.93
CA CYS A 76 9.35 26.07 -8.52
C CYS A 76 8.87 24.65 -8.17
N SER A 77 7.92 24.12 -8.94
CA SER A 77 7.41 22.76 -8.75
C SER A 77 8.48 21.68 -8.93
N GLN A 78 9.42 21.88 -9.85
CA GLN A 78 10.57 20.98 -10.04
C GLN A 78 11.49 20.97 -8.82
N GLN A 79 11.79 22.13 -8.22
CA GLN A 79 12.59 22.18 -6.99
C GLN A 79 11.89 21.48 -5.83
N LEU A 80 10.57 21.62 -5.71
CA LEU A 80 9.79 20.88 -4.71
C LEU A 80 9.86 19.37 -4.95
N ALA A 81 9.82 18.91 -6.20
CA ALA A 81 9.99 17.50 -6.53
C ALA A 81 11.37 16.97 -6.08
N ILE A 82 12.44 17.76 -6.22
CA ILE A 82 13.79 17.40 -5.75
C ILE A 82 13.83 17.30 -4.22
N VAL A 83 13.19 18.23 -3.50
CA VAL A 83 13.11 18.18 -2.03
C VAL A 83 12.37 16.93 -1.57
N ARG A 84 11.23 16.61 -2.19
CA ARG A 84 10.46 15.39 -1.88
C ARG A 84 11.26 14.11 -2.15
N LEU A 85 12.05 14.07 -3.22
CA LEU A 85 12.93 12.93 -3.50
C LEU A 85 13.93 12.71 -2.35
N LYS A 86 14.59 13.79 -1.90
CA LYS A 86 15.53 13.72 -0.78
C LYS A 86 14.86 13.30 0.53
N GLN A 87 13.64 13.75 0.78
CA GLN A 87 12.85 13.30 1.95
C GLN A 87 12.53 11.82 1.85
N ALA A 88 12.05 11.35 0.69
CA ALA A 88 11.76 9.93 0.48
C ALA A 88 13.00 9.05 0.65
N ASP A 89 14.18 9.50 0.22
CA ASP A 89 15.44 8.77 0.43
C ASP A 89 15.82 8.72 1.91
N ARG A 90 15.63 9.80 2.66
CA ARG A 90 15.83 9.83 4.12
C ARG A 90 14.86 8.92 4.86
N ASP A 91 13.59 8.93 4.47
CA ASP A 91 12.57 8.08 5.08
C ASP A 91 12.85 6.60 4.82
N ARG A 92 13.32 6.26 3.61
CA ARG A 92 13.77 4.90 3.27
C ARG A 92 14.99 4.49 4.09
N ALA A 93 15.97 5.37 4.25
CA ALA A 93 17.14 5.12 5.10
C ALA A 93 16.73 4.89 6.56
N ALA A 94 15.82 5.72 7.08
CA ALA A 94 15.28 5.59 8.43
C ALA A 94 14.51 4.27 8.62
N ALA A 95 13.68 3.89 7.66
CA ALA A 95 12.94 2.61 7.69
C ALA A 95 13.88 1.39 7.62
N ALA A 96 15.03 1.53 6.97
CA ALA A 96 16.09 0.52 6.94
C ALA A 96 16.99 0.53 8.19
N GLY A 97 16.76 1.44 9.16
CA GLY A 97 17.58 1.59 10.36
C GLY A 97 18.96 2.20 10.11
N LEU A 98 19.16 2.82 8.94
CA LEU A 98 20.42 3.49 8.60
C LEU A 98 20.40 4.94 9.14
N PRO A 99 21.52 5.42 9.72
CA PRO A 99 21.61 6.82 10.13
C PRO A 99 21.57 7.73 8.90
N TRP A 100 20.75 8.78 8.97
CA TRP A 100 20.64 9.84 7.96
C TRP A 100 21.91 10.70 7.96
N LEU A 101 22.87 10.35 7.10
CA LEU A 101 24.10 11.13 6.83
C LEU A 101 23.86 12.24 5.80
#